data_AF-A0A3D6C5X0-F1
#
_entry.id   AF-A0A3D6C5X0-F1
#
_cell.length_a   1.000
_cell.length_b   1.000
_cell.length_c   1.000
_cell.angle_alpha   90.00
_cell.angle_beta   90.00
_cell.angle_gamma   90.00
#
_symmetry.space_group_name_H-M   'P 1'
#
loop_
_entity.id
_entity.type
_entity.pdbx_description
1 polymer ?
#
loop_
_entity_poly.entity_id
_entity_poly.type
_entity_poly.pdbx_seq_one_letter_code
_entity_poly.pdbx_strand_id
1 'polypeptide(L)'
;MYYFYFPYALILACLMLYECYKRKKPFWWAAVVLAAPITTPYFIFKSRRSAGIILFMIFLTTFSAVTATEAYIYFQMKEKNKYAHLPPITRQVVRFSETLKNTTHRLDKALVTLEMMSKVESRVKELKRTIDFIEELRIIMSQNRAAIERMVKFTQDYETYFIKKDLNWVYHLRLFYTNRNVTLHYKSLKTYLDNFEALLKYTYENFDRITKLKDEEALNNYDEYYLRYRRAVDSHNRLNVQRIEFQNEFLLQYPDIKPYLPAERQTDTFRLWE
;
A
#
# COMPACT_ATOMS: atom_id res chain seq x y z
N MET A 1 14.93 -12.64 18.99
CA MET A 1 14.75 -13.98 19.59
C MET A 1 14.93 -15.00 18.48
N TYR A 2 15.73 -16.04 18.74
CA TYR A 2 16.01 -17.14 17.81
C TYR A 2 15.09 -18.32 18.19
N TYR A 3 13.93 -18.42 17.54
CA TYR A 3 12.90 -19.41 17.88
C TYR A 3 13.14 -20.79 17.24
N PHE A 4 13.74 -20.82 16.05
CA PHE A 4 13.94 -22.04 15.26
C PHE A 4 15.42 -22.36 15.07
N TYR A 5 16.30 -21.36 15.14
CA TYR A 5 17.75 -21.52 14.99
C TYR A 5 18.37 -22.32 16.13
N PHE A 6 17.99 -22.08 17.40
CA PHE A 6 18.53 -22.85 18.53
C PHE A 6 18.12 -24.33 18.51
N PRO A 7 16.83 -24.69 18.33
CA PRO A 7 16.44 -26.09 18.13
C PRO A 7 17.13 -26.76 16.94
N TYR A 8 17.30 -26.03 15.83
CA TYR A 8 17.99 -26.53 14.64
C TYR A 8 19.48 -26.81 14.91
N ALA A 9 20.18 -25.90 15.58
CA ALA A 9 21.57 -26.08 16.00
C ALA A 9 21.75 -27.30 16.92
N LEU A 10 20.81 -27.51 17.85
CA LEU A 10 20.79 -28.66 18.74
C LEU A 10 20.63 -29.98 17.95
N ILE A 11 19.69 -30.03 17.01
CA ILE A 11 19.46 -31.22 16.17
C ILE A 11 20.71 -31.53 15.34
N LEU A 12 21.34 -30.53 14.71
CA LEU A 12 22.58 -30.71 13.96
C LEU A 12 23.73 -31.23 14.83
N ALA A 13 23.87 -30.68 16.04
CA ALA A 13 24.88 -31.13 17.00
C ALA A 13 24.65 -32.60 17.42
N CYS A 14 23.40 -33.00 17.69
CA CYS A 14 23.05 -34.39 18.01
C CYS A 14 23.33 -35.34 16.83
N LEU A 15 23.01 -34.94 15.59
CA LEU A 15 23.33 -35.71 14.38
C LEU A 15 24.84 -35.84 14.18
N MET A 16 25.60 -34.77 14.43
CA MET A 16 27.07 -34.80 14.37
C MET A 16 27.67 -35.68 15.47
N LEU A 17 27.09 -35.67 16.68
CA LEU A 17 27.52 -36.50 17.80
C LEU A 17 27.31 -37.99 17.49
N TYR A 18 26.16 -38.34 16.91
CA TYR A 18 25.88 -39.70 16.43
C TYR A 18 26.88 -40.13 15.35
N GLU A 19 27.16 -39.25 14.38
CA GLU A 19 28.14 -39.53 13.32
C GLU A 19 29.56 -39.70 13.89
N CYS A 20 29.94 -38.90 14.90
CA CYS A 20 31.23 -39.02 15.58
C CYS A 20 31.36 -40.34 16.34
N TYR A 21 30.30 -40.75 17.05
CA TYR A 21 30.25 -42.05 17.71
C TYR A 21 30.41 -43.21 16.71
N LYS A 22 29.59 -43.21 15.65
CA LYS A 22 29.57 -44.30 14.66
C LYS A 22 30.89 -44.44 13.90
N ARG A 23 31.60 -43.34 13.65
CA ARG A 23 32.84 -43.33 12.85
C ARG A 23 34.12 -43.14 13.66
N LYS A 24 34.04 -43.22 14.99
CA LYS A 24 35.18 -42.98 15.91
C LYS A 24 35.89 -41.64 15.62
N LYS A 25 35.12 -40.58 15.38
CA LYS A 25 35.62 -39.21 15.20
C LYS A 25 35.57 -38.44 16.52
N PRO A 26 36.33 -37.34 16.65
CA PRO A 26 36.37 -36.58 17.89
C PRO A 26 35.01 -35.94 18.23
N PHE A 27 34.51 -36.17 19.44
CA PHE A 27 33.22 -35.62 19.89
C PHE A 27 33.19 -34.08 19.94
N TRP A 28 34.35 -33.41 20.01
CA TRP A 28 34.41 -31.95 19.99
C TRP A 28 33.86 -31.35 18.68
N TRP A 29 33.74 -32.13 17.60
CA TRP A 29 33.09 -31.68 16.37
C TRP A 29 31.62 -31.33 16.59
N ALA A 30 30.91 -32.10 17.42
CA ALA A 30 29.53 -31.83 17.77
C ALA A 30 29.38 -30.54 18.61
N ALA A 31 30.34 -30.28 19.50
CA ALA A 31 30.37 -29.05 20.29
C ALA A 31 30.62 -27.81 19.40
N VAL A 32 31.50 -27.92 18.40
CA VAL A 32 31.74 -26.84 17.43
C VAL A 32 30.52 -26.62 16.54
N VAL A 33 29.82 -27.68 16.12
CA VAL A 33 28.56 -27.55 15.37
C VAL A 33 27.45 -26.91 16.21
N LEU A 34 27.38 -27.20 17.51
CA LEU A 34 26.40 -26.56 18.40
C LEU A 34 26.66 -25.05 18.54
N ALA A 35 27.92 -24.66 18.70
CA ALA A 35 28.31 -23.25 18.85
C ALA A 35 28.29 -22.47 17.52
N ALA A 36 28.62 -23.15 16.42
CA ALA A 36 28.69 -22.57 15.09
C ALA A 36 28.15 -23.56 14.03
N PRO A 37 26.81 -23.66 13.87
CA PRO A 37 26.17 -24.59 12.94
C PRO A 37 26.61 -24.43 11.47
N ILE A 38 27.08 -23.25 11.09
CA ILE A 38 27.62 -22.96 9.76
C ILE A 38 28.87 -23.79 9.41
N THR A 39 29.54 -24.35 10.42
CA THR A 39 30.71 -25.23 10.24
C THR A 39 30.34 -26.67 9.90
N THR A 40 29.06 -27.05 9.96
CA THR A 40 28.57 -28.41 9.69
C THR A 40 29.04 -28.97 8.33
N PRO A 41 29.03 -28.22 7.20
CA PRO A 41 29.57 -28.67 5.92
C PRO A 41 31.01 -29.16 5.98
N TYR A 42 31.88 -28.45 6.72
CA TYR A 42 33.29 -28.80 6.85
C TYR A 42 33.44 -30.19 7.47
N PHE A 43 32.69 -30.48 8.53
CA PHE A 43 32.72 -31.78 9.19
C PHE A 43 32.03 -32.89 8.38
N ILE A 44 30.98 -32.56 7.61
CA ILE A 44 30.34 -33.49 6.67
C ILE A 44 31.37 -33.99 5.65
N PHE A 45 32.10 -33.10 4.97
CA PHE A 45 33.09 -33.48 3.97
C PHE A 45 34.33 -34.16 4.58
N LYS A 46 34.72 -33.78 5.80
CA LYS A 46 35.80 -34.43 6.55
C LYS A 46 35.43 -35.86 7.01
N SER A 47 34.15 -36.11 7.24
CA SER A 47 33.62 -37.43 7.64
C SER A 47 33.29 -38.31 6.44
N ARG A 48 32.72 -37.75 5.37
CA ARG A 48 32.21 -38.44 4.18
C ARG A 48 32.63 -37.70 2.90
N ARG A 49 33.60 -38.25 2.15
CA ARG A 49 34.05 -37.67 0.87
C ARG A 49 32.98 -37.75 -0.23
N SER A 50 32.57 -38.95 -0.66
CA SER A 50 31.64 -39.13 -1.79
C SER A 50 30.17 -38.90 -1.42
N ALA A 51 29.73 -39.41 -0.28
CA ALA A 51 28.36 -39.22 0.22
C ALA A 51 28.11 -37.86 0.91
N GLY A 52 29.14 -37.00 1.00
CA GLY A 52 29.05 -35.69 1.66
C GLY A 52 28.19 -34.69 0.91
N ILE A 53 28.10 -34.81 -0.42
CA ILE A 53 27.34 -33.88 -1.28
C ILE A 53 25.85 -33.91 -0.94
N ILE A 54 25.25 -35.10 -0.78
CA ILE A 54 23.82 -35.23 -0.46
C ILE A 54 23.52 -34.59 0.91
N LEU A 55 24.36 -34.87 1.92
CA LEU A 55 24.21 -34.31 3.26
C LEU A 55 24.45 -32.80 3.28
N PHE A 56 25.38 -32.30 2.46
CA PHE A 56 25.61 -30.87 2.28
C PHE A 56 24.39 -30.18 1.66
N MET A 57 23.79 -30.77 0.62
CA MET A 57 22.57 -30.23 0.00
C MET A 57 21.40 -30.21 0.99
N ILE A 58 21.22 -31.27 1.80
CA ILE A 58 20.20 -31.30 2.86
C ILE A 58 20.46 -30.21 3.91
N PHE A 59 21.71 -30.03 4.34
CA PHE A 59 22.10 -28.96 5.26
C PHE A 59 21.78 -27.59 4.65
N LEU A 60 22.20 -27.34 3.41
CA LEU A 60 22.00 -26.05 2.76
C LEU A 60 20.51 -25.68 2.64
N THR A 61 19.67 -26.63 2.23
CA THR A 61 18.23 -26.42 2.10
C THR A 61 17.58 -26.15 3.46
N THR A 62 17.90 -26.96 4.48
CA THR A 62 17.30 -26.81 5.82
C THR A 62 17.80 -25.56 6.55
N PHE A 63 19.09 -25.23 6.44
CA PHE A 63 19.67 -24.01 7.00
C PHE A 63 19.08 -22.75 6.35
N SER A 64 18.92 -22.77 5.02
CA SER A 64 18.28 -21.66 4.29
C SER A 64 16.82 -21.48 4.70
N ALA A 65 16.07 -22.58 4.86
CA ALA A 65 14.68 -22.52 5.30
C ALA A 65 14.53 -21.95 6.72
N VAL A 66 15.37 -22.40 7.66
CA VAL A 66 15.35 -21.91 9.05
C VAL A 66 15.73 -20.43 9.12
N THR A 67 16.80 -20.03 8.44
CA THR A 67 17.25 -18.63 8.43
C THR A 67 16.24 -17.69 7.76
N ALA A 68 15.65 -18.09 6.63
CA ALA A 68 14.60 -17.31 5.97
C ALA A 68 13.35 -17.17 6.85
N THR A 69 12.93 -18.24 7.51
CA THR A 69 11.76 -18.23 8.41
C THR A 69 12.00 -17.34 9.62
N GLU A 70 13.17 -17.42 10.25
CA GLU A 70 13.50 -16.55 11.38
C GLU A 70 13.61 -15.08 10.97
N ALA A 71 14.25 -14.80 9.83
CA ALA A 71 14.31 -13.44 9.30
C ALA A 71 12.88 -12.91 9.08
N TYR A 72 12.01 -13.68 8.45
CA TYR A 72 10.61 -13.33 8.22
C TYR A 72 9.87 -13.03 9.54
N ILE A 73 9.97 -13.90 10.53
CA ILE A 73 9.32 -13.72 11.84
C ILE A 73 9.89 -12.50 12.57
N TYR A 74 11.21 -12.30 12.53
CA TYR A 74 11.86 -11.14 13.11
C TYR A 74 11.36 -9.85 12.47
N PHE A 75 11.27 -9.78 11.14
CA PHE A 75 10.74 -8.62 10.43
C PHE A 75 9.27 -8.37 10.79
N GLN A 76 8.42 -9.39 10.78
CA GLN A 76 7.02 -9.32 11.23
C GLN A 76 6.88 -8.79 12.66
N MET A 77 7.68 -9.32 13.60
CA MET A 77 7.65 -8.88 15.00
C MET A 77 8.17 -7.45 15.17
N LYS A 78 9.25 -7.10 14.46
CA LYS A 78 9.82 -5.75 14.46
C LYS A 78 8.81 -4.74 13.94
N GLU A 79 8.08 -5.09 12.90
CA GLU A 79 7.02 -4.25 12.34
C GLU A 79 5.82 -4.14 13.29
N LYS A 80 5.33 -5.27 13.82
CA LYS A 80 4.23 -5.31 14.81
C LYS A 80 4.53 -4.51 16.07
N ASN A 81 5.78 -4.52 16.52
CA ASN A 81 6.24 -3.85 17.73
C ASN A 81 6.90 -2.48 17.49
N LYS A 82 6.92 -1.99 16.25
CA LYS A 82 7.58 -0.72 15.87
C LYS A 82 7.18 0.44 16.78
N TYR A 83 5.91 0.47 17.19
CA TYR A 83 5.35 1.52 18.05
C TYR A 83 5.00 1.03 19.46
N ALA A 84 5.47 -0.15 19.89
CA ALA A 84 5.07 -0.73 21.19
C ALA A 84 5.44 0.15 22.40
N HIS A 85 6.48 0.98 22.26
CA HIS A 85 6.93 1.95 23.25
C HIS A 85 6.00 3.18 23.38
N LEU A 86 5.10 3.40 22.40
CA LEU A 86 4.17 4.53 22.40
C LEU A 86 2.89 4.20 23.20
N PRO A 87 2.27 5.21 23.84
CA PRO A 87 0.97 5.03 24.50
C PRO A 87 -0.11 4.48 23.55
N PRO A 88 -1.14 3.76 24.06
CA PRO A 88 -2.20 3.18 23.24
C PRO A 88 -2.86 4.16 22.27
N ILE A 89 -3.20 5.37 22.74
CA ILE A 89 -3.85 6.42 21.93
C ILE A 89 -2.92 6.89 20.80
N THR A 90 -1.64 7.16 21.10
CA THR A 90 -0.65 7.54 20.09
C THR A 90 -0.44 6.44 19.05
N ARG A 91 -0.37 5.17 19.46
CA ARG A 91 -0.29 4.02 18.54
C ARG A 91 -1.48 3.96 17.59
N GLN A 92 -2.67 4.27 18.09
CA GLN A 92 -3.89 4.26 17.29
C GLN A 92 -3.88 5.37 16.23
N VAL A 93 -3.42 6.58 16.56
CA VAL A 93 -3.24 7.65 15.56
C VAL A 93 -2.25 7.24 14.48
N VAL A 94 -1.11 6.66 14.86
CA VAL A 94 -0.11 6.20 13.88
C VAL A 94 -0.69 5.14 12.95
N ARG A 95 -1.47 4.17 13.47
CA ARG A 95 -2.17 3.18 12.65
C ARG A 95 -3.20 3.78 11.72
N PHE A 96 -3.95 4.80 12.18
CA PHE A 96 -4.87 5.52 11.31
C PHE A 96 -4.13 6.27 10.20
N SER A 97 -2.97 6.86 10.49
CA SER A 97 -2.13 7.51 9.50
C SER A 97 -1.64 6.49 8.46
N GLU A 98 -1.16 5.32 8.88
CA GLU A 98 -0.75 4.24 7.97
C GLU A 98 -1.91 3.74 7.10
N THR A 99 -3.09 3.54 7.70
CA THR A 99 -4.31 3.17 6.97
C THR A 99 -4.69 4.23 5.93
N LEU A 100 -4.57 5.51 6.31
CA LEU A 100 -4.91 6.62 5.46
C LEU A 100 -3.94 6.75 4.28
N LYS A 101 -2.64 6.57 4.51
CA LYS A 101 -1.64 6.50 3.44
C LYS A 101 -1.93 5.36 2.48
N ASN A 102 -2.20 4.17 2.99
CA ASN A 102 -2.46 2.99 2.15
C ASN A 102 -3.74 3.17 1.31
N THR A 103 -4.81 3.68 1.90
CA THR A 103 -6.06 3.94 1.17
C THR A 103 -5.91 5.08 0.16
N THR A 104 -5.11 6.11 0.47
CA THR A 104 -4.84 7.21 -0.47
C THR A 104 -4.01 6.71 -1.65
N HIS A 105 -2.93 5.96 -1.39
CA HIS A 105 -2.12 5.35 -2.44
C HIS A 105 -2.94 4.39 -3.32
N ARG A 106 -3.88 3.64 -2.75
CA ARG A 106 -4.78 2.77 -3.51
C ARG A 106 -5.73 3.58 -4.39
N LEU A 107 -6.26 4.68 -3.87
CA LEU A 107 -7.10 5.61 -4.63
C LEU A 107 -6.30 6.22 -5.80
N ASP A 108 -5.11 6.72 -5.51
CA ASP A 108 -4.19 7.33 -6.48
C ASP A 108 -3.88 6.35 -7.62
N LYS A 109 -3.49 5.12 -7.31
CA LYS A 109 -3.27 4.06 -8.30
C LYS A 109 -4.50 3.78 -9.15
N ALA A 110 -5.68 3.71 -8.52
CA ALA A 110 -6.92 3.46 -9.24
C ALA A 110 -7.30 4.62 -10.17
N LEU A 111 -7.01 5.87 -9.79
CA LEU A 111 -7.20 7.04 -10.65
C LEU A 111 -6.26 7.01 -11.87
N VAL A 112 -5.00 6.62 -11.69
CA VAL A 112 -4.07 6.42 -12.81
C VAL A 112 -4.59 5.34 -13.77
N THR A 113 -5.10 4.23 -13.23
CA THR A 113 -5.72 3.18 -14.05
C THR A 113 -6.95 3.70 -14.80
N LEU A 114 -7.81 4.48 -14.16
CA LEU A 114 -8.97 5.09 -14.82
C LEU A 114 -8.53 5.98 -15.97
N GLU A 115 -7.51 6.80 -15.77
CA GLU A 115 -6.96 7.67 -16.82
C GLU A 115 -6.44 6.85 -18.00
N MET A 116 -5.65 5.80 -17.74
CA MET A 116 -5.16 4.91 -18.80
C MET A 116 -6.31 4.23 -19.57
N MET A 117 -7.38 3.82 -18.88
CA MET A 117 -8.57 3.25 -19.52
C MET A 117 -9.34 4.29 -20.35
N SER A 118 -9.43 5.53 -19.86
CA SER A 118 -10.13 6.62 -20.56
C SER A 118 -9.47 7.06 -21.86
N LYS A 119 -8.15 6.83 -22.01
CA LYS A 119 -7.37 7.15 -23.22
C LYS A 119 -7.60 6.14 -24.36
N VAL A 120 -8.21 4.98 -24.08
CA VAL A 120 -8.34 3.87 -25.03
C VAL A 120 -9.78 3.66 -25.49
N GLU A 121 -10.08 4.31 -26.62
CA GLU A 121 -10.95 3.90 -27.74
C GLU A 121 -12.46 3.65 -27.59
N SER A 122 -13.13 4.10 -28.64
CA SER A 122 -14.50 3.96 -29.14
C SER A 122 -15.00 2.51 -29.34
N ARG A 123 -14.82 1.62 -28.35
CA ARG A 123 -15.32 0.23 -28.39
C ARG A 123 -16.32 0.00 -27.28
N VAL A 124 -17.51 -0.51 -27.61
CA VAL A 124 -18.60 -0.82 -26.66
C VAL A 124 -18.11 -1.62 -25.44
N LYS A 125 -17.24 -2.62 -25.67
CA LYS A 125 -16.68 -3.47 -24.60
C LYS A 125 -15.81 -2.69 -23.61
N GLU A 126 -15.03 -1.73 -24.09
CA GLU A 126 -14.16 -0.91 -23.23
C GLU A 126 -14.98 0.15 -22.46
N LEU A 127 -16.07 0.67 -23.05
CA LEU A 127 -17.03 1.53 -22.34
C LEU A 127 -17.61 0.81 -21.13
N LYS A 128 -18.09 -0.43 -21.30
CA LYS A 128 -18.65 -1.23 -20.20
C LYS A 128 -17.61 -1.50 -19.11
N ARG A 129 -16.39 -1.92 -19.50
CA ARG A 129 -15.29 -2.12 -18.56
C ARG A 129 -14.96 -0.87 -17.76
N THR A 130 -14.98 0.30 -18.41
CA THR A 130 -14.71 1.58 -17.74
C THR A 130 -15.82 1.94 -16.77
N ILE A 131 -17.09 1.72 -17.13
CA ILE A 131 -18.24 1.91 -16.22
C ILE A 131 -18.08 1.04 -14.98
N ASP A 132 -17.81 -0.26 -15.16
CA ASP A 132 -17.66 -1.21 -14.05
C ASP A 132 -16.46 -0.82 -13.17
N PHE A 133 -15.36 -0.36 -13.77
CA PHE A 133 -14.19 0.12 -13.02
C PHE A 133 -14.46 1.41 -12.23
N ILE A 134 -15.31 2.32 -12.73
CA ILE A 134 -15.74 3.51 -11.97
C ILE A 134 -16.52 3.10 -10.71
N GLU A 135 -17.35 2.06 -10.77
CA GLU A 135 -18.05 1.54 -9.60
C GLU A 135 -17.06 1.00 -8.54
N GLU A 136 -16.03 0.26 -8.96
CA GLU A 136 -14.95 -0.18 -8.06
C GLU A 136 -14.20 1.02 -7.46
N LEU A 137 -13.88 2.02 -8.27
CA LEU A 137 -13.19 3.24 -7.83
C LEU A 137 -14.01 4.02 -6.78
N ARG A 138 -15.35 4.07 -6.90
CA ARG A 138 -16.22 4.67 -5.88
C ARG A 138 -16.11 3.96 -4.54
N ILE A 139 -15.97 2.64 -4.53
CA ILE A 139 -15.73 1.87 -3.30
C ILE A 139 -14.39 2.27 -2.69
N ILE A 140 -13.33 2.38 -3.51
CA ILE A 140 -12.00 2.82 -3.05
C ILE A 140 -12.06 4.23 -2.45
N MET A 141 -12.71 5.16 -3.13
CA MET A 141 -12.92 6.54 -2.68
C MET A 141 -13.68 6.59 -1.35
N SER A 142 -14.75 5.79 -1.22
CA SER A 142 -15.54 5.68 0.02
C SER A 142 -14.70 5.17 1.20
N GLN A 143 -13.87 4.14 0.97
CA GLN A 143 -12.98 3.60 2.00
C GLN A 143 -11.92 4.62 2.45
N ASN A 144 -11.36 5.39 1.52
CA ASN A 144 -10.42 6.46 1.85
C ASN A 144 -11.10 7.59 2.64
N ARG A 145 -12.29 8.03 2.22
CA ARG A 145 -13.08 9.02 2.96
C ARG A 145 -13.43 8.55 4.38
N ALA A 146 -13.85 7.30 4.54
CA ALA A 146 -14.11 6.72 5.86
C ALA A 146 -12.85 6.64 6.73
N ALA A 147 -11.67 6.45 6.14
CA ALA A 147 -10.41 6.52 6.88
C ALA A 147 -10.11 7.95 7.37
N ILE A 148 -10.35 8.97 6.54
CA ILE A 148 -10.23 10.38 6.92
C ILE A 148 -11.19 10.71 8.06
N GLU A 149 -12.47 10.37 7.91
CA GLU A 149 -13.50 10.67 8.91
C GLU A 149 -13.20 10.01 10.25
N ARG A 150 -12.72 8.75 10.26
CA ARG A 150 -12.28 8.07 11.48
C ARG A 150 -11.09 8.76 12.13
N MET A 151 -10.11 9.20 11.35
CA MET A 151 -8.96 9.96 11.86
C MET A 151 -9.43 11.27 12.50
N VAL A 152 -10.19 12.08 11.75
CA VAL A 152 -10.70 13.39 12.23
C VAL A 152 -11.51 13.21 13.51
N LYS A 153 -12.47 12.28 13.52
CA LYS A 153 -13.28 12.00 14.71
C LYS A 153 -12.42 11.59 15.90
N PHE A 154 -11.48 10.66 15.72
CA PHE A 154 -10.60 10.22 16.80
C PHE A 154 -9.73 11.37 17.35
N THR A 155 -9.22 12.24 16.48
CA THR A 155 -8.46 13.42 16.92
C THR A 155 -9.30 14.44 17.68
N GLN A 156 -10.61 14.53 17.39
CA GLN A 156 -11.56 15.35 18.15
C GLN A 156 -11.88 14.71 19.51
N ASP A 157 -12.23 13.42 19.53
CA ASP A 157 -12.62 12.70 20.74
C ASP A 157 -11.52 12.69 21.82
N TYR A 158 -10.25 12.71 21.40
CA TYR A 158 -9.07 12.67 22.27
C TYR A 158 -8.25 13.98 22.28
N GLU A 159 -8.84 15.11 21.88
CA GLU A 159 -8.15 16.41 21.78
C GLU A 159 -7.40 16.79 23.07
N THR A 160 -8.06 16.70 24.23
CA THR A 160 -7.46 16.99 25.54
C THR A 160 -6.23 16.13 25.83
N TYR A 161 -6.24 14.87 25.39
CA TYR A 161 -5.09 13.97 25.55
C TYR A 161 -3.90 14.44 24.71
N PHE A 162 -4.15 14.81 23.46
CA PHE A 162 -3.09 15.26 22.55
C PHE A 162 -2.48 16.59 23.01
N ILE A 163 -3.30 17.54 23.47
CA ILE A 163 -2.83 18.80 24.06
C ILE A 163 -1.95 18.54 25.28
N LYS A 164 -2.42 17.70 26.22
CA LYS A 164 -1.65 17.38 27.45
C LYS A 164 -0.33 16.66 27.17
N LYS A 165 -0.22 15.95 26.05
CA LYS A 165 0.97 15.19 25.64
C LYS A 165 1.85 15.95 24.64
N ASP A 166 1.55 17.22 24.36
CA ASP A 166 2.27 18.05 23.40
C ASP A 166 2.37 17.38 22.00
N LEU A 167 1.30 16.70 21.60
CA LEU A 167 1.22 15.99 20.31
C LEU A 167 0.56 16.88 19.25
N ASN A 168 1.10 18.10 19.06
CA ASN A 168 0.53 19.12 18.19
C ASN A 168 0.44 18.68 16.71
N TRP A 169 1.33 17.79 16.27
CA TRP A 169 1.27 17.18 14.93
C TRP A 169 -0.09 16.48 14.64
N VAL A 170 -0.75 15.93 15.67
CA VAL A 170 -2.08 15.30 15.54
C VAL A 170 -3.15 16.34 15.22
N TYR A 171 -3.04 17.51 15.84
CA TYR A 171 -3.92 18.64 15.57
C TYR A 171 -3.68 19.19 14.14
N HIS A 172 -2.42 19.32 13.72
CA HIS A 172 -2.08 19.73 12.35
C HIS A 172 -2.60 18.73 11.30
N LEU A 173 -2.57 17.43 11.57
CA LEU A 173 -3.20 16.42 10.70
C LEU A 173 -4.71 16.64 10.57
N ARG A 174 -5.41 16.89 11.68
CA ARG A 174 -6.84 17.21 11.65
C ARG A 174 -7.08 18.43 10.77
N LEU A 175 -6.35 19.52 11.01
CA LEU A 175 -6.47 20.76 10.23
C LEU A 175 -6.26 20.55 8.73
N PHE A 176 -5.30 19.72 8.34
CA PHE A 176 -5.07 19.38 6.95
C PHE A 176 -6.32 18.75 6.31
N TYR A 177 -6.87 17.71 6.94
CA TYR A 177 -7.99 16.96 6.36
C TYR A 177 -9.33 17.71 6.44
N THR A 178 -9.50 18.61 7.40
CA THR A 178 -10.68 19.48 7.49
C THR A 178 -10.54 20.75 6.65
N ASN A 179 -9.41 20.96 5.98
CA ASN A 179 -9.20 22.15 5.16
C ASN A 179 -10.18 22.17 3.98
N ARG A 180 -10.62 23.39 3.62
CA ARG A 180 -11.54 23.63 2.51
C ARG A 180 -10.99 23.09 1.18
N ASN A 181 -9.71 23.29 0.88
CA ASN A 181 -9.10 22.88 -0.39
C ASN A 181 -9.11 21.35 -0.52
N VAL A 182 -8.78 20.64 0.56
CA VAL A 182 -8.85 19.17 0.61
C VAL A 182 -10.29 18.69 0.44
N THR A 183 -11.23 19.28 1.19
CA THR A 183 -12.66 18.91 1.12
C THR A 183 -13.26 19.15 -0.27
N LEU A 184 -12.97 20.30 -0.89
CA LEU A 184 -13.44 20.63 -2.23
C LEU A 184 -12.83 19.73 -3.29
N HIS A 185 -11.56 19.37 -3.18
CA HIS A 185 -10.91 18.42 -4.08
C HIS A 185 -11.64 17.06 -4.06
N TYR A 186 -11.91 16.48 -2.89
CA TYR A 186 -12.68 15.23 -2.79
C TYR A 186 -14.10 15.35 -3.36
N LYS A 187 -14.78 16.48 -3.10
CA LYS A 187 -16.11 16.74 -3.68
C LYS A 187 -16.06 16.79 -5.20
N SER A 188 -15.06 17.45 -5.76
CA SER A 188 -14.88 17.56 -7.21
C SER A 188 -14.56 16.22 -7.87
N LEU A 189 -13.78 15.36 -7.20
CA LEU A 189 -13.51 14.00 -7.70
C LEU A 189 -14.80 13.21 -7.86
N LYS A 190 -15.68 13.26 -6.84
CA LYS A 190 -17.00 12.63 -6.92
C LYS A 190 -17.80 13.16 -8.10
N THR A 191 -17.88 14.48 -8.26
CA THR A 191 -18.60 15.11 -9.38
C THR A 191 -18.01 14.72 -10.74
N TYR A 192 -16.69 14.64 -10.87
CA TYR A 192 -16.03 14.13 -12.06
C TYR A 192 -16.48 12.71 -12.39
N LEU A 193 -16.41 11.79 -11.42
CA LEU A 193 -16.82 10.39 -11.62
C LEU A 193 -18.31 10.27 -11.97
N ASP A 194 -19.18 11.05 -11.31
CA ASP A 194 -20.62 11.08 -11.60
C ASP A 194 -20.89 11.48 -13.06
N ASN A 195 -20.22 12.53 -13.56
CA ASN A 195 -20.41 12.99 -14.94
C ASN A 195 -19.75 12.06 -15.96
N PHE A 196 -18.60 11.47 -15.63
CA PHE A 196 -17.92 10.55 -16.53
C PHE A 196 -18.73 9.26 -16.71
N GLU A 197 -19.24 8.70 -15.62
CA GLU A 197 -20.11 7.53 -15.67
C GLU A 197 -21.38 7.80 -16.47
N ALA A 198 -22.02 8.97 -16.28
CA ALA A 198 -23.21 9.36 -17.03
C ALA A 198 -22.94 9.43 -18.55
N LEU A 199 -21.82 10.06 -18.95
CA LEU A 199 -21.37 10.10 -20.33
C LEU A 199 -21.15 8.68 -20.90
N LEU A 200 -20.43 7.83 -20.16
CA LEU A 200 -20.13 6.47 -20.61
C LEU A 200 -21.40 5.63 -20.74
N LYS A 201 -22.34 5.71 -19.78
CA LYS A 201 -23.62 5.00 -19.84
C LYS A 201 -24.44 5.43 -21.04
N TYR A 202 -24.57 6.75 -21.26
CA TYR A 202 -25.28 7.28 -22.42
C TYR A 202 -24.64 6.82 -23.74
N THR A 203 -23.31 6.88 -23.82
CA THR A 203 -22.54 6.44 -25.00
C THR A 203 -22.67 4.94 -25.24
N TYR A 204 -22.70 4.14 -24.18
CA TYR A 204 -22.86 2.69 -24.27
C TYR A 204 -24.25 2.31 -24.79
N GLU A 205 -25.31 2.91 -24.25
CA GLU A 205 -26.70 2.64 -24.63
C GLU A 205 -27.02 3.10 -26.06
N ASN A 206 -26.41 4.20 -26.50
CA ASN A 206 -26.66 4.83 -27.80
C ASN A 206 -25.51 4.63 -28.80
N PHE A 207 -24.61 3.69 -28.54
CA PHE A 207 -23.34 3.54 -29.28
C PHE A 207 -23.55 3.51 -30.79
N ASP A 208 -24.46 2.67 -31.26
CA ASP A 208 -24.78 2.52 -32.69
C ASP A 208 -25.40 3.78 -33.30
N ARG A 209 -26.21 4.52 -32.54
CA ARG A 209 -26.89 5.74 -33.01
C ARG A 209 -25.89 6.88 -33.16
N ILE A 210 -24.98 7.01 -32.19
CA ILE A 210 -23.90 8.00 -32.17
C ILE A 210 -22.87 7.66 -33.27
N THR A 211 -22.37 6.42 -33.31
CA THR A 211 -21.28 6.04 -34.25
C THR A 211 -21.71 6.04 -35.71
N LYS A 212 -22.98 5.75 -36.01
CA LYS A 212 -23.48 5.79 -37.39
C LYS A 212 -23.81 7.21 -37.86
N LEU A 213 -23.76 8.23 -36.98
CA LEU A 213 -24.07 9.64 -37.28
C LEU A 213 -25.44 9.86 -37.95
N LYS A 214 -26.43 9.01 -37.63
CA LYS A 214 -27.75 9.02 -38.29
C LYS A 214 -28.85 9.67 -37.46
N ASP A 215 -28.57 10.02 -36.21
CA ASP A 215 -29.54 10.48 -35.24
C ASP A 215 -29.04 11.77 -34.58
N GLU A 216 -29.56 12.91 -35.05
CA GLU A 216 -29.19 14.25 -34.56
C GLU A 216 -29.54 14.44 -33.09
N GLU A 217 -30.64 13.83 -32.60
CA GLU A 217 -31.03 13.92 -31.20
C GLU A 217 -30.04 13.17 -30.30
N ALA A 218 -29.59 11.98 -30.72
CA ALA A 218 -28.58 11.23 -30.00
C ALA A 218 -27.23 11.96 -29.92
N LEU A 219 -26.85 12.67 -30.99
CA LEU A 219 -25.62 13.47 -31.04
C LEU A 219 -25.70 14.72 -30.13
N ASN A 220 -26.81 15.46 -30.18
CA ASN A 220 -26.99 16.64 -29.33
C ASN A 220 -26.95 16.29 -27.83
N ASN A 221 -27.59 15.17 -27.46
CA ASN A 221 -27.53 14.67 -26.08
C ASN A 221 -26.13 14.21 -25.69
N TYR A 222 -25.42 13.50 -26.57
CA TYR A 222 -24.02 13.12 -26.34
C TYR A 222 -23.15 14.35 -26.06
N ASP A 223 -23.26 15.39 -26.88
CA ASP A 223 -22.51 16.63 -26.71
C ASP A 223 -22.82 17.30 -25.38
N GLU A 224 -24.07 17.27 -24.91
CA GLU A 224 -24.44 17.77 -23.60
C GLU A 224 -23.75 16.98 -22.46
N TYR A 225 -23.79 15.65 -22.50
CA TYR A 225 -23.09 14.81 -21.53
C TYR A 225 -21.58 15.04 -21.57
N TYR A 226 -21.00 15.18 -22.76
CA TYR A 226 -19.58 15.46 -22.95
C TYR A 226 -19.19 16.82 -22.37
N LEU A 227 -19.99 17.86 -22.59
CA LEU A 227 -19.76 19.19 -22.01
C LEU A 227 -19.81 19.19 -20.48
N ARG A 228 -20.76 18.44 -19.89
CA ARG A 228 -20.85 18.27 -18.43
C ARG A 228 -19.63 17.56 -17.87
N TYR A 229 -19.22 16.46 -18.50
CA TYR A 229 -17.99 15.73 -18.17
C TYR A 229 -16.76 16.64 -18.26
N ARG A 230 -16.59 17.36 -19.37
CA ARG A 230 -15.45 18.28 -19.59
C ARG A 230 -15.36 19.34 -18.50
N ARG A 231 -16.48 20.02 -18.18
CA ARG A 231 -16.53 21.01 -17.09
C ARG A 231 -16.17 20.40 -15.73
N ALA A 232 -16.58 19.17 -15.47
CA ALA A 232 -16.27 18.47 -14.23
C ALA A 232 -14.77 18.11 -14.13
N VAL A 233 -14.16 17.65 -15.23
CA VAL A 233 -12.71 17.44 -15.34
C VAL A 233 -11.94 18.73 -15.09
N ASP A 234 -12.27 19.80 -15.80
CA ASP A 234 -11.57 21.09 -15.69
C ASP A 234 -11.64 21.63 -14.25
N SER A 235 -12.81 21.53 -13.62
CA SER A 235 -13.01 21.92 -12.22
C SER A 235 -12.19 21.05 -11.25
N HIS A 236 -12.17 19.72 -11.47
CA HIS A 236 -11.39 18.80 -10.64
C HIS A 236 -9.90 19.09 -10.74
N ASN A 237 -9.39 19.31 -11.95
CA ASN A 237 -7.98 19.63 -12.21
C ASN A 237 -7.55 20.92 -11.49
N ARG A 238 -8.34 21.98 -11.64
CA ARG A 238 -8.10 23.25 -10.92
C ARG A 238 -8.06 23.05 -9.40
N LEU A 239 -8.99 22.27 -8.85
CA LEU A 239 -9.02 21.99 -7.41
C LEU A 239 -7.89 21.06 -6.96
N ASN A 240 -7.38 20.18 -7.83
CA ASN A 240 -6.20 19.38 -7.55
C ASN A 240 -4.96 20.27 -7.42
N VAL A 241 -4.75 21.22 -8.35
CA VAL A 241 -3.65 22.19 -8.27
C VAL A 241 -3.71 22.98 -6.96
N GLN A 242 -4.88 23.55 -6.62
CA GLN A 242 -5.07 24.27 -5.36
C GLN A 242 -4.82 23.41 -4.12
N ARG A 243 -5.20 22.12 -4.16
CA ARG A 243 -4.92 21.17 -3.08
C ARG A 243 -3.42 20.91 -2.95
N ILE A 244 -2.69 20.78 -4.06
CA ILE A 244 -1.24 20.55 -4.07
C ILE A 244 -0.49 21.77 -3.54
N GLU A 245 -0.85 22.97 -4.00
CA GLU A 245 -0.29 24.25 -3.51
C GLU A 245 -0.49 24.37 -2.00
N PHE A 246 -1.74 24.19 -1.54
CA PHE A 246 -2.04 24.17 -0.11
C PHE A 246 -1.22 23.13 0.65
N GLN A 247 -1.13 21.89 0.15
CA GLN A 247 -0.37 20.84 0.82
C GLN A 247 1.12 21.22 0.93
N ASN A 248 1.68 21.86 -0.09
CA ASN A 248 3.07 22.29 -0.08
C ASN A 248 3.31 23.41 0.94
N GLU A 249 2.46 24.44 0.95
CA GLU A 249 2.52 25.53 1.94
C GLU A 249 2.32 25.01 3.37
N PHE A 250 1.34 24.13 3.56
CA PHE A 250 1.02 23.54 4.85
C PHE A 250 2.19 22.69 5.40
N LEU A 251 2.88 21.96 4.53
CA LEU A 251 4.06 21.16 4.90
C LEU A 251 5.31 22.02 5.16
N LEU A 252 5.40 23.23 4.61
CA LEU A 252 6.45 24.18 4.97
C LEU A 252 6.22 24.73 6.38
N GLN A 253 4.96 25.02 6.72
CA GLN A 253 4.59 25.52 8.05
C GLN A 253 4.65 24.43 9.13
N TYR A 254 4.27 23.20 8.77
CA TYR A 254 4.20 22.04 9.67
C TYR A 254 4.98 20.86 9.08
N PRO A 255 6.32 20.82 9.21
CA PRO A 255 7.13 19.74 8.64
C PRO A 255 7.00 18.42 9.39
N ASP A 256 6.60 18.47 10.67
CA ASP A 256 6.41 17.35 11.59
C ASP A 256 5.32 16.36 11.15
N ILE A 257 4.31 16.81 10.40
CA ILE A 257 3.25 15.95 9.89
C ILE A 257 3.60 15.23 8.58
N LYS A 258 4.68 15.61 7.90
CA LYS A 258 5.11 14.99 6.63
C LYS A 258 5.20 13.47 6.70
N PRO A 259 5.75 12.85 7.77
CA PRO A 259 5.79 11.39 7.91
C PRO A 259 4.42 10.74 8.13
N TYR A 260 3.34 11.51 8.27
CA TYR A 260 1.99 11.01 8.54
C TYR A 260 0.99 11.30 7.42
N LEU A 261 1.38 12.11 6.45
CA LEU A 261 0.61 12.37 5.23
C LEU A 261 1.02 11.42 4.09
N PRO A 262 0.12 11.18 3.12
CA PRO A 262 0.46 10.49 1.87
C PRO A 262 1.61 11.20 1.14
N ALA A 263 2.59 10.42 0.68
CA ALA A 263 3.82 10.95 0.07
C ALA A 263 3.65 11.30 -1.43
N GLU A 264 2.67 10.70 -2.12
CA GLU A 264 2.48 10.87 -3.56
C GLU A 264 1.73 12.17 -3.86
N ARG A 265 2.48 13.13 -4.39
CA ARG A 265 1.93 14.28 -5.11
C ARG A 265 1.56 13.76 -6.50
N GLN A 266 0.27 13.56 -6.74
CA GLN A 266 -0.20 13.31 -8.10
C GLN A 266 -0.17 14.61 -8.91
N THR A 267 0.99 14.93 -9.49
CA THR A 267 1.15 15.98 -10.51
C THR A 267 0.91 15.47 -11.93
N ASP A 268 0.81 14.15 -12.08
CA ASP A 268 0.80 13.49 -13.39
C ASP A 268 -0.58 12.94 -13.77
N THR A 269 -1.52 12.82 -12.83
CA THR A 269 -2.90 12.47 -13.16
C THR A 269 -3.66 13.68 -13.69
N PHE A 270 -4.42 13.44 -14.76
CA PHE A 270 -5.30 14.39 -15.42
C PHE A 270 -4.64 15.57 -16.16
N ARG A 271 -3.42 15.38 -16.68
CA ARG A 271 -2.93 16.21 -17.81
C ARG A 271 -3.64 15.80 -19.09
N LEU A 272 -4.93 16.12 -19.19
CA LEU A 272 -5.73 15.81 -20.38
C LEU A 272 -5.45 16.74 -21.57
N TRP A 273 -4.60 17.76 -21.40
CA TRP A 273 -4.37 18.81 -22.40
C TRP A 273 -2.95 19.43 -22.37
N GLU A 274 -1.90 18.61 -22.22
CA GLU A 274 -0.57 18.96 -22.76
C GLU A 274 -0.30 18.13 -24.02
#